data_AF-A0A9D6K7E7-F1
#
_entry.id   AF-A0A9D6K7E7-F1
#
_cell.length_a   1.000
_cell.length_b   1.000
_cell.length_c   1.000
_cell.angle_alpha   90.00
_cell.angle_beta   90.00
_cell.angle_gamma   90.00
#
_symmetry.space_group_name_H-M   'P 1'
#
loop_
_entity.id
_entity.type
_entity.pdbx_description
1 polymer ?
#
loop_
_entity_poly.entity_id
_entity_poly.type
_entity_poly.pdbx_seq_one_letter_code
_entity_poly.pdbx_strand_id
1 'polypeptide(L)'
;MIIDEAQNLTPECLEEIRMLSNLETDKEKLLQIILVGQPELRKKLDLERLRQLNQRIALRYHLEPFDENETKEYILHRLKIAGGSDKVFFTTQAMDKIYEYSKGTPRLINLLCDKALLAAFVADTKTISHHLVKTAIKDLRGDSQIQEKGPAIFNENRFPERNTITKPLSIAGISLGVLLIFSIIFWQKTALIGAISGDKADNRPQTITAPQINEALNYDKDSILRVKEQKDSLPASIMTLLKIWKVEFLKNDISLLKNRGEGEQKEFIRNLGFEIYKLDKSDLIELLDYPALVNISRNEEPYYVVLRQIANGIAVILDPLKGRATYSLVEFRLIWRGGGAIFWKKIEGINLPISGDNPNSEVMALQGILKDKGIYAARIDGFYGPMTVKSVSEFQLKWGLNPTGNFDIETHMILSKNIRGKAVPGLKN
;
A
#
# COMPACT_ATOMS: atom_id res chain seq x y z
N MET A 1 -3.95 -9.20 -25.60
CA MET A 1 -4.55 -9.54 -24.30
C MET A 1 -3.54 -10.32 -23.48
N ILE A 2 -3.30 -9.94 -22.22
CA ILE A 2 -2.43 -10.67 -21.29
C ILE A 2 -3.31 -11.12 -20.13
N ILE A 3 -3.26 -12.40 -19.79
CA ILE A 3 -3.96 -12.99 -18.66
C ILE A 3 -2.89 -13.44 -17.68
N ASP A 4 -2.77 -12.73 -16.57
CA ASP A 4 -1.86 -13.09 -15.48
C ASP A 4 -2.54 -14.02 -14.48
N GLU A 5 -1.73 -14.78 -13.73
CA GLU A 5 -2.17 -15.81 -12.79
C GLU A 5 -3.14 -16.84 -13.42
N ALA A 6 -2.93 -17.18 -14.69
CA ALA A 6 -3.81 -18.03 -15.47
C ALA A 6 -3.98 -19.45 -14.91
N GLN A 7 -3.10 -19.89 -13.99
CA GLN A 7 -3.32 -21.13 -13.23
C GLN A 7 -4.57 -21.08 -12.35
N ASN A 8 -5.14 -19.91 -12.07
CA ASN A 8 -6.38 -19.76 -11.31
C ASN A 8 -7.63 -19.89 -12.19
N LEU A 9 -7.49 -19.84 -13.53
CA LEU A 9 -8.62 -20.03 -14.42
C LEU A 9 -9.19 -21.44 -14.34
N THR A 10 -10.51 -21.54 -14.35
CA THR A 10 -11.18 -22.82 -14.51
C THR A 10 -10.94 -23.33 -15.94
N PRO A 11 -10.89 -24.65 -16.17
CA PRO A 11 -10.74 -25.16 -17.52
C PRO A 11 -11.90 -24.80 -18.45
N GLU A 12 -13.09 -24.53 -17.91
CA GLU A 12 -14.22 -24.00 -18.67
C GLU A 12 -13.89 -22.61 -19.25
N CYS A 13 -13.32 -21.69 -18.46
CA CYS A 13 -12.86 -20.40 -18.95
C CYS A 13 -11.69 -20.52 -19.95
N LEU A 14 -10.82 -21.51 -19.77
CA LEU A 14 -9.73 -21.78 -20.73
C LEU A 14 -10.27 -22.26 -22.08
N GLU A 15 -11.36 -23.03 -22.09
CA GLU A 15 -12.07 -23.39 -23.33
C GLU A 15 -12.76 -22.20 -23.99
N GLU A 16 -13.30 -21.26 -23.23
CA GLU A 16 -13.80 -19.99 -23.80
C GLU A 16 -12.67 -19.19 -24.45
N ILE A 17 -11.49 -19.14 -23.83
CA ILE A 17 -10.29 -18.52 -24.41
C ILE A 17 -9.88 -19.21 -25.71
N ARG A 18 -10.02 -20.54 -25.82
CA ARG A 18 -9.80 -21.27 -27.07
C ARG A 18 -10.74 -20.78 -28.17
N MET A 19 -12.02 -20.58 -27.85
CA MET A 19 -13.02 -20.09 -28.80
C MET A 19 -12.69 -18.67 -29.28
N LEU A 20 -12.25 -17.79 -28.38
CA LEU A 20 -11.83 -16.43 -28.72
C LEU A 20 -10.55 -16.39 -29.57
N SER A 21 -9.63 -17.34 -29.35
CA SER A 21 -8.42 -17.48 -30.16
C SER A 21 -8.71 -17.91 -31.61
N ASN A 22 -9.94 -18.36 -31.94
CA ASN A 22 -10.36 -18.70 -33.30
C ASN A 22 -10.82 -17.48 -34.11
N LEU A 23 -10.87 -16.29 -33.51
CA LEU A 23 -11.25 -15.07 -34.21
C LEU A 23 -10.08 -14.67 -35.13
N GLU A 24 -10.19 -15.06 -36.40
CA GLU A 24 -9.25 -14.76 -37.47
C GLU A 24 -10.04 -14.15 -38.64
N THR A 25 -9.45 -13.18 -39.35
CA THR A 25 -9.91 -12.79 -40.70
C THR A 25 -9.06 -13.50 -41.75
N ASP A 26 -9.48 -13.49 -43.02
CA ASP A 26 -8.76 -14.12 -44.14
C ASP A 26 -7.29 -13.68 -44.29
N LYS A 27 -6.85 -12.64 -43.56
CA LYS A 27 -5.49 -12.09 -43.65
C LYS A 27 -4.73 -12.06 -42.33
N GLU A 28 -5.39 -12.00 -41.16
CA GLU A 28 -4.69 -11.86 -39.86
C GLU A 28 -5.47 -12.47 -38.69
N LYS A 29 -4.72 -12.96 -37.68
CA LYS A 29 -5.27 -13.34 -36.37
C LYS A 29 -5.66 -12.07 -35.62
N LEU A 30 -6.95 -11.92 -35.30
CA LEU A 30 -7.47 -10.68 -34.69
C LEU A 30 -7.11 -10.52 -33.21
N LEU A 31 -6.77 -11.62 -32.52
CA LEU A 31 -6.56 -11.61 -31.07
C LEU A 31 -5.28 -12.35 -30.67
N GLN A 32 -4.29 -11.61 -30.18
CA GLN A 32 -3.10 -12.16 -29.53
C GLN A 32 -3.33 -12.33 -28.03
N ILE A 33 -3.13 -13.56 -27.54
CA ILE A 33 -3.34 -13.94 -26.12
C ILE A 33 -2.01 -14.42 -25.52
N ILE A 34 -1.61 -13.82 -24.40
CA ILE A 34 -0.49 -14.27 -23.59
C ILE A 34 -1.04 -14.76 -22.25
N LEU A 35 -0.79 -16.03 -21.94
CA LEU A 35 -1.12 -16.61 -20.64
C LEU A 35 0.14 -16.62 -19.78
N VAL A 36 0.08 -15.94 -18.64
CA VAL A 36 1.16 -15.87 -17.64
C VAL A 36 0.64 -16.51 -16.36
N GLY A 37 1.49 -17.29 -15.70
CA GLY A 37 1.09 -17.95 -14.46
C GLY A 37 2.21 -18.82 -13.91
N GLN A 38 1.90 -19.45 -12.78
CA GLN A 38 2.82 -20.34 -12.06
C GLN A 38 2.94 -21.71 -12.77
N PRO A 39 3.95 -22.54 -12.44
CA PRO A 39 4.17 -23.85 -13.10
C PRO A 39 2.95 -24.79 -13.11
N GLU A 40 2.01 -24.60 -12.20
CA GLU A 40 0.70 -25.27 -12.13
C GLU A 40 -0.12 -25.05 -13.41
N LEU A 41 0.01 -23.91 -14.07
CA LEU A 41 -0.66 -23.63 -15.35
C LEU A 41 -0.26 -24.66 -16.41
N ARG A 42 1.02 -25.05 -16.46
CA ARG A 42 1.50 -26.07 -17.39
C ARG A 42 0.78 -27.39 -17.17
N LYS A 43 0.74 -27.85 -15.91
CA LYS A 43 0.03 -29.08 -15.52
C LYS A 43 -1.46 -29.01 -15.88
N LYS A 44 -2.08 -27.84 -15.71
CA LYS A 44 -3.48 -27.60 -16.06
C LYS A 44 -3.70 -27.66 -17.57
N LEU A 45 -2.86 -27.03 -18.37
CA LEU A 45 -2.96 -27.06 -19.83
C LEU A 45 -2.73 -28.46 -20.43
N ASP A 46 -2.00 -29.32 -19.73
CA ASP A 46 -1.77 -30.72 -20.11
C ASP A 46 -2.95 -31.65 -19.79
N LEU A 47 -4.04 -31.16 -19.17
CA LEU A 47 -5.26 -31.94 -18.99
C LEU A 47 -5.87 -32.32 -20.35
N GLU A 48 -6.34 -33.57 -20.49
CA GLU A 48 -6.91 -34.08 -21.75
C GLU A 48 -8.03 -33.17 -22.29
N ARG A 49 -8.87 -32.63 -21.41
CA ARG A 49 -9.96 -31.72 -21.78
C ARG A 49 -9.52 -30.39 -22.37
N LEU A 50 -8.27 -29.97 -22.13
CA LEU A 50 -7.67 -28.74 -22.64
C LEU A 50 -6.69 -28.97 -23.79
N ARG A 51 -6.57 -30.21 -24.27
CA ARG A 51 -5.63 -30.59 -25.34
C ARG A 51 -5.77 -29.72 -26.59
N GLN A 52 -6.99 -29.34 -26.96
CA GLN A 52 -7.25 -28.50 -28.13
C GLN A 52 -6.72 -27.06 -27.96
N LEU A 53 -6.86 -26.48 -26.76
CA LEU A 53 -6.23 -25.19 -26.44
C LEU A 53 -4.71 -25.34 -26.40
N ASN A 54 -4.22 -26.43 -25.78
CA ASN A 54 -2.79 -26.69 -25.62
C ASN A 54 -2.05 -26.73 -26.97
N GLN A 55 -2.69 -27.28 -28.02
CA GLN A 55 -2.18 -27.32 -29.39
C GLN A 55 -2.12 -25.95 -30.08
N ARG A 56 -2.90 -24.96 -29.64
CA ARG A 56 -2.95 -23.61 -30.24
C ARG A 56 -1.92 -22.64 -29.66
N ILE A 57 -1.26 -23.02 -28.57
CA ILE A 57 -0.22 -22.20 -27.94
C ILE A 57 1.05 -22.29 -28.80
N ALA A 58 1.31 -21.25 -29.58
CA ALA A 58 2.43 -21.20 -30.53
C ALA A 58 3.79 -21.04 -29.86
N LEU A 59 3.86 -20.32 -28.73
CA LEU A 59 5.09 -20.08 -27.99
C LEU A 59 4.89 -20.40 -26.51
N ARG A 60 5.85 -21.12 -25.95
CA ARG A 60 5.97 -21.35 -24.51
C ARG A 60 7.32 -20.88 -24.07
N TYR A 61 7.33 -20.08 -23.02
CA TYR A 61 8.55 -19.61 -22.42
C TYR A 61 8.45 -19.82 -20.92
N HIS A 62 9.51 -20.37 -20.32
CA HIS A 62 9.65 -20.46 -18.89
C HIS A 62 10.72 -19.46 -18.47
N LEU A 63 10.34 -18.53 -17.60
CA LEU A 63 11.27 -17.58 -17.03
C LEU A 63 12.09 -18.31 -15.96
N GLU A 64 13.36 -18.55 -16.26
CA GLU A 64 14.31 -19.08 -15.31
C GLU A 64 14.75 -17.98 -14.32
N PRO A 65 15.17 -18.35 -13.10
CA PRO A 65 15.91 -17.43 -12.23
C PRO A 65 17.16 -16.89 -12.94
N PHE A 66 17.61 -15.70 -12.53
CA PHE A 66 18.82 -15.10 -13.09
C PHE A 66 20.04 -15.97 -12.84
N ASP A 67 20.97 -16.01 -13.79
CA ASP A 67 22.30 -16.55 -13.53
C ASP A 67 23.12 -15.62 -12.61
N GLU A 68 24.36 -16.03 -12.30
CA GLU A 68 25.22 -15.26 -11.40
C GLU A 68 25.56 -13.86 -11.94
N ASN A 69 25.79 -13.73 -13.25
CA ASN A 69 26.13 -12.47 -13.89
C ASN A 69 24.88 -11.59 -14.03
N GLU A 70 23.77 -12.16 -14.48
CA GLU A 70 22.47 -11.49 -14.53
C GLU A 70 22.03 -10.99 -13.14
N THR A 71 22.33 -11.74 -12.08
CA THR A 71 22.06 -11.31 -10.70
C THR A 71 22.88 -10.08 -10.32
N LYS A 72 24.17 -10.04 -10.68
CA LYS A 72 25.04 -8.88 -10.45
C LYS A 72 24.54 -7.65 -11.23
N GLU A 73 24.24 -7.83 -12.51
CA GLU A 73 23.69 -6.77 -13.37
C GLU A 73 22.34 -6.28 -12.84
N TYR A 74 21.48 -7.19 -12.40
CA TYR A 74 20.19 -6.87 -11.80
C TYR A 74 20.35 -6.00 -10.55
N ILE A 75 21.26 -6.36 -9.63
CA ILE A 75 21.54 -5.58 -8.42
C ILE A 75 22.02 -4.18 -8.78
N LEU A 76 23.00 -4.07 -9.69
CA LEU A 76 23.55 -2.77 -10.12
C LEU A 76 22.50 -1.91 -10.84
N HIS A 77 21.70 -2.51 -11.70
CA HIS A 77 20.61 -1.83 -12.41
C HIS A 77 19.56 -1.30 -11.44
N ARG A 78 19.15 -2.09 -10.44
CA ARG A 78 18.18 -1.67 -9.41
C ARG A 78 18.73 -0.55 -8.53
N LEU A 79 20.01 -0.60 -8.16
CA LEU A 79 20.68 0.48 -7.46
C LEU A 79 20.72 1.77 -8.28
N LYS A 80 20.94 1.65 -9.59
CA LYS A 80 20.91 2.79 -10.51
C LYS A 80 19.55 3.45 -10.58
N ILE A 81 18.47 2.68 -10.71
CA ILE A 81 17.09 3.19 -10.71
C ILE A 81 16.77 3.89 -9.38
N ALA A 82 17.27 3.37 -8.26
CA ALA A 82 17.08 3.98 -6.94
C ALA A 82 17.92 5.26 -6.70
N GLY A 83 18.73 5.70 -7.67
CA GLY A 83 19.61 6.86 -7.54
C GLY A 83 20.86 6.61 -6.66
N GLY A 84 21.22 5.34 -6.46
CA GLY A 84 22.28 4.89 -5.56
C GLY A 84 23.64 4.62 -6.21
N SER A 85 23.77 4.77 -7.53
CA SER A 85 24.96 4.36 -8.32
C SER A 85 26.30 4.88 -7.77
N ASP A 86 26.30 6.08 -7.19
CA ASP A 86 27.51 6.76 -6.71
C ASP A 86 27.59 6.86 -5.18
N LYS A 87 26.58 6.31 -4.48
CA LYS A 87 26.40 6.47 -3.03
C LYS A 87 26.57 5.19 -2.25
N VAL A 88 26.34 4.04 -2.88
CA VAL A 88 26.28 2.74 -2.23
C VAL A 88 26.91 1.68 -3.14
N PHE A 89 27.84 0.90 -2.60
CA PHE A 89 28.66 -0.04 -3.37
C PHE A 89 28.52 -1.46 -2.84
N PHE A 90 28.04 -2.38 -3.68
CA PHE A 90 28.09 -3.81 -3.38
C PHE A 90 29.43 -4.38 -3.84
N THR A 91 30.14 -5.02 -2.92
CA THR A 91 31.36 -5.77 -3.27
C THR A 91 31.01 -6.99 -4.11
N THR A 92 31.93 -7.43 -4.98
CA THR A 92 31.73 -8.67 -5.77
C THR A 92 31.39 -9.86 -4.88
N GLN A 93 32.13 -10.03 -3.78
CA GLN A 93 31.88 -11.10 -2.80
C GLN A 93 30.49 -11.02 -2.14
N ALA A 94 29.94 -9.81 -1.96
CA ALA A 94 28.58 -9.63 -1.46
C ALA A 94 27.55 -10.10 -2.50
N MET A 95 27.74 -9.71 -3.77
CA MET A 95 26.86 -10.13 -4.86
C MET A 95 26.92 -11.64 -5.12
N ASP A 96 28.12 -12.24 -5.05
CA ASP A 96 28.30 -13.70 -5.13
C ASP A 96 27.51 -14.40 -4.02
N LYS A 97 27.56 -13.86 -2.79
CA LYS A 97 26.83 -14.43 -1.65
C LYS A 97 25.32 -14.26 -1.77
N ILE A 98 24.86 -13.14 -2.34
CA ILE A 98 23.45 -12.91 -2.65
C ILE A 98 22.97 -13.93 -3.68
N TYR A 99 23.74 -14.18 -4.75
CA TYR A 99 23.40 -15.21 -5.73
C TYR A 99 23.38 -16.61 -5.10
N GLU A 100 24.39 -16.96 -4.30
CA GLU A 100 24.48 -18.28 -3.65
C GLU A 100 23.21 -18.62 -2.84
N TYR A 101 22.66 -17.62 -2.14
CA TYR A 101 21.46 -17.77 -1.33
C TYR A 101 20.16 -17.66 -2.13
N SER A 102 20.05 -16.67 -3.02
CA SER A 102 18.82 -16.41 -3.78
C SER A 102 18.62 -17.37 -4.95
N LYS A 103 19.70 -18.01 -5.41
CA LYS A 103 19.75 -18.82 -6.64
C LYS A 103 19.15 -18.08 -7.84
N GLY A 104 19.39 -16.78 -7.94
CA GLY A 104 18.88 -15.96 -9.04
C GLY A 104 17.42 -15.48 -8.89
N THR A 105 16.73 -15.86 -7.82
CA THR A 105 15.31 -15.53 -7.64
C THR A 105 15.16 -14.03 -7.34
N PRO A 106 14.53 -13.22 -8.22
CA PRO A 106 14.50 -11.75 -8.06
C PRO A 106 13.91 -11.28 -6.74
N ARG A 107 12.87 -11.96 -6.25
CA ARG A 107 12.25 -11.66 -4.95
C ARG A 107 13.22 -11.84 -3.78
N LEU A 108 14.01 -12.91 -3.79
CA LEU A 108 14.99 -13.18 -2.73
C LEU A 108 16.19 -12.26 -2.83
N ILE A 109 16.63 -11.92 -4.06
CA ILE A 109 17.68 -10.92 -4.29
C ILE A 109 17.29 -9.58 -3.66
N ASN A 110 16.09 -9.07 -3.99
CA ASN A 110 15.62 -7.80 -3.44
C ASN A 110 15.54 -7.83 -1.91
N LEU A 111 14.94 -8.89 -1.35
CA LEU A 111 14.81 -9.03 0.10
C LEU A 111 16.18 -9.03 0.82
N LEU A 112 17.17 -9.74 0.28
CA LEU A 112 18.52 -9.75 0.82
C LEU A 112 19.21 -8.40 0.70
N CYS A 113 19.11 -7.76 -0.47
CA CYS A 113 19.68 -6.44 -0.70
C CYS A 113 19.09 -5.41 0.26
N ASP A 114 17.76 -5.40 0.47
CA ASP A 114 17.09 -4.50 1.39
C ASP A 114 17.60 -4.66 2.83
N LYS A 115 17.76 -5.91 3.29
CA LYS A 115 18.31 -6.20 4.62
C LYS A 115 19.79 -5.84 4.73
N ALA A 116 20.58 -6.11 3.71
CA ALA A 116 21.99 -5.76 3.67
C ALA A 116 22.22 -4.25 3.65
N LEU A 117 21.37 -3.51 2.92
CA LEU A 117 21.35 -2.05 2.90
C LEU A 117 20.97 -1.47 4.27
N LEU A 118 19.98 -2.05 4.94
CA LEU A 118 19.60 -1.66 6.29
C LEU A 118 20.73 -1.92 7.29
N ALA A 119 21.41 -3.08 7.20
CA ALA A 119 22.56 -3.39 8.05
C ALA A 119 23.74 -2.44 7.78
N ALA A 120 23.98 -2.08 6.51
CA ALA A 120 25.00 -1.11 6.13
C ALA A 120 24.69 0.29 6.69
N PHE A 121 23.42 0.70 6.65
CA PHE A 121 22.95 1.95 7.25
C PHE A 121 23.16 1.99 8.76
N VAL A 122 22.83 0.91 9.49
CA VAL A 122 23.08 0.80 10.94
C VAL A 122 24.57 0.83 11.26
N ALA A 123 25.42 0.25 10.40
CA ALA A 123 26.86 0.23 10.54
C ALA A 123 27.56 1.49 9.99
N ASP A 124 26.80 2.53 9.60
CA ASP A 124 27.28 3.78 9.00
C ASP A 124 28.31 3.56 7.86
N THR A 125 28.03 2.60 6.97
CA THR A 125 28.90 2.28 5.84
C THR A 125 28.14 2.31 4.52
N LYS A 126 28.83 2.80 3.49
CA LYS A 126 28.34 2.85 2.11
C LYS A 126 28.71 1.59 1.32
N THR A 127 29.51 0.69 1.90
CA THR A 127 30.00 -0.52 1.24
C THR A 127 29.34 -1.76 1.80
N ILE A 128 28.57 -2.46 0.98
CA ILE A 128 27.96 -3.74 1.31
C ILE A 128 28.99 -4.84 1.08
N SER A 129 29.58 -5.29 2.18
CA SER A 129 30.51 -6.42 2.20
C SER A 129 29.78 -7.76 2.35
N HIS A 130 30.47 -8.85 2.05
CA HIS A 130 29.94 -10.20 2.23
C HIS A 130 29.55 -10.49 3.71
N HIS A 131 30.17 -9.81 4.68
CA HIS A 131 29.82 -9.94 6.10
C HIS A 131 28.42 -9.38 6.39
N LEU A 132 28.08 -8.21 5.84
CA LEU A 132 26.76 -7.61 6.00
C LEU A 132 25.66 -8.46 5.34
N VAL A 133 25.95 -9.03 4.16
CA VAL A 133 25.06 -9.99 3.51
C VAL A 133 24.88 -11.25 4.37
N LYS A 134 25.94 -11.75 5.00
CA LYS A 134 25.85 -12.92 5.90
C LYS A 134 24.98 -12.63 7.13
N THR A 135 25.06 -11.43 7.68
CA THR A 135 24.16 -10.98 8.76
C THR A 135 22.71 -10.91 8.27
N ALA A 136 22.48 -10.29 7.11
CA ALA A 136 21.14 -10.24 6.49
C ALA A 136 20.55 -11.64 6.25
N ILE A 137 21.37 -12.61 5.81
CA ILE A 137 20.96 -14.01 5.64
C ILE A 137 20.55 -14.63 6.99
N LYS A 138 21.30 -14.40 8.06
CA LYS A 138 20.96 -14.92 9.40
C LYS A 138 19.64 -14.34 9.92
N ASP A 139 19.43 -13.04 9.70
CA ASP A 139 18.20 -12.38 10.09
C ASP A 139 16.99 -12.91 9.31
N LEU A 140 17.16 -13.23 8.02
CA LEU A 140 16.10 -13.85 7.22
C LEU A 140 15.81 -15.30 7.60
N ARG A 141 16.78 -16.03 8.16
CA ARG A 141 16.60 -17.38 8.69
C ARG A 141 15.98 -17.40 10.09
N GLY A 142 15.95 -16.26 10.78
CA GLY A 142 15.45 -16.16 12.16
C GLY A 142 16.45 -16.60 13.23
N ASP A 143 17.74 -16.70 12.90
CA ASP A 143 18.79 -17.27 13.78
C ASP A 143 19.48 -16.24 14.70
N SER A 144 19.02 -14.99 14.72
CA SER A 144 19.67 -13.92 15.51
C SER A 144 19.03 -13.79 16.89
N GLN A 145 19.60 -14.47 17.89
CA GLN A 145 19.51 -14.00 19.28
C GLN A 145 20.15 -12.62 19.34
N ILE A 146 19.37 -11.60 19.72
CA ILE A 146 19.86 -10.24 19.95
C ILE A 146 20.83 -10.31 21.12
N GLN A 147 22.12 -10.32 20.82
CA GLN A 147 23.19 -10.18 21.79
C GLN A 147 23.56 -8.69 21.82
N GLU A 148 23.08 -7.98 22.84
CA GLU A 148 23.50 -6.62 23.14
C GLU A 148 25.01 -6.61 23.45
N LYS A 149 25.82 -6.21 22.46
CA LYS A 149 27.16 -5.68 22.70
C LYS A 149 27.17 -4.24 22.22
N GLY A 150 27.02 -3.31 23.16
CA GLY A 150 27.28 -1.89 22.92
C GLY A 150 28.75 -1.67 22.51
N PRO A 151 29.05 -0.60 21.77
CA PRO A 151 30.42 -0.31 21.35
C PRO A 151 31.28 0.07 22.56
N ALA A 152 32.54 -0.36 22.52
CA ALA A 152 33.54 -0.08 23.53
C ALA A 152 33.74 1.44 23.74
N ILE A 153 33.75 1.83 25.02
CA ILE A 153 33.94 3.21 25.48
C ILE A 153 35.35 3.70 25.14
N PHE A 154 35.41 4.88 24.50
CA PHE A 154 36.60 5.73 24.40
C PHE A 154 37.15 6.05 25.78
N ASN A 155 38.43 5.77 25.97
CA ASN A 155 39.20 6.06 27.16
C ASN A 155 39.56 7.55 27.18
N GLU A 156 38.96 8.32 28.10
CA GLU A 156 39.41 9.68 28.43
C GLU A 156 39.31 9.92 29.95
N ASN A 157 40.34 9.48 30.66
CA ASN A 157 40.69 10.02 31.98
C ASN A 157 41.49 11.31 31.77
N ARG A 158 40.99 12.47 32.23
CA ARG A 158 41.82 13.56 32.80
C ARG A 158 40.97 14.64 33.54
N PHE A 159 40.99 14.52 34.88
CA PHE A 159 40.92 15.57 35.95
C PHE A 159 39.62 16.35 36.24
N PRO A 160 39.43 16.88 37.48
CA PRO A 160 39.60 16.27 38.80
C PRO A 160 38.43 16.54 39.78
N GLU A 161 38.46 15.83 40.91
CA GLU A 161 37.52 15.86 42.05
C GLU A 161 37.31 17.22 42.73
N ARG A 162 36.11 17.42 43.31
CA ARG A 162 35.95 18.03 44.63
C ARG A 162 34.72 17.50 45.38
N ASN A 163 34.99 17.01 46.60
CA ASN A 163 34.06 16.46 47.59
C ASN A 163 33.08 17.49 48.17
N THR A 164 31.86 17.06 48.55
CA THR A 164 31.38 16.97 49.96
C THR A 164 29.91 16.50 50.10
N ILE A 165 29.73 15.33 50.71
CA ILE A 165 28.80 14.92 51.79
C ILE A 165 27.48 15.73 51.99
N THR A 166 26.32 15.08 51.85
CA THR A 166 25.30 14.85 52.92
C THR A 166 24.07 14.09 52.38
N LYS A 167 23.38 13.38 53.29
CA LYS A 167 22.48 12.22 53.12
C LYS A 167 20.98 12.60 52.90
N PRO A 168 20.06 11.62 52.68
CA PRO A 168 18.93 11.69 51.75
C PRO A 168 17.56 11.98 52.40
N LEU A 169 16.60 12.47 51.61
CA LEU A 169 15.15 12.28 51.85
C LEU A 169 14.37 12.62 50.56
N SER A 170 13.89 11.60 49.85
CA SER A 170 12.46 11.24 49.76
C SER A 170 11.61 12.16 48.89
N ILE A 171 11.43 11.77 47.61
CA ILE A 171 10.11 11.80 46.98
C ILE A 171 9.87 10.39 46.43
N ALA A 172 9.24 9.57 47.27
CA ALA A 172 8.42 8.47 46.78
C ALA A 172 7.22 9.11 46.07
N GLY A 173 7.05 8.81 44.79
CA GLY A 173 5.91 9.30 44.05
C GLY A 173 6.04 9.08 42.56
N ILE A 174 5.50 7.95 42.09
CA ILE A 174 5.11 7.70 40.69
C ILE A 174 6.24 7.18 39.78
N SER A 175 6.72 5.97 40.03
CA SER A 175 7.34 5.13 38.99
C SER A 175 7.33 3.63 39.33
N LEU A 176 6.30 3.17 40.04
CA LEU A 176 6.04 1.73 40.27
C LEU A 176 4.55 1.37 40.08
N GLY A 177 3.84 2.15 39.27
CA GLY A 177 2.39 1.97 38.99
C GLY A 177 2.02 1.73 37.53
N VAL A 178 2.98 1.82 36.59
CA VAL A 178 2.69 1.65 35.15
C VAL A 178 3.12 0.28 34.62
N LEU A 179 3.84 -0.53 35.42
CA LEU A 179 4.27 -1.89 35.06
C LEU A 179 3.47 -3.02 35.74
N LEU A 180 2.43 -2.71 36.52
CA LEU A 180 1.47 -3.71 37.05
C LEU A 180 0.07 -3.62 36.43
N ILE A 181 -0.19 -2.66 35.55
CA ILE A 181 -1.47 -2.55 34.80
C ILE A 181 -1.39 -3.29 33.45
N PHE A 182 -0.20 -3.57 32.92
CA PHE A 182 -0.05 -4.31 31.66
C PHE A 182 -0.11 -5.85 31.80
N SER A 183 -0.06 -6.40 33.02
CA SER A 183 -0.22 -7.84 33.28
C SER A 183 -1.67 -8.26 33.59
N ILE A 184 -2.60 -7.32 33.79
CA ILE A 184 -4.02 -7.63 34.05
C ILE A 184 -4.88 -7.51 32.77
N ILE A 185 -4.45 -6.76 31.75
CA ILE A 185 -5.24 -6.56 30.53
C ILE A 185 -5.00 -7.65 29.46
N PHE A 186 -3.93 -8.45 29.58
CA PHE A 186 -3.62 -9.50 28.58
C PHE A 186 -3.90 -10.94 29.04
N TRP A 187 -4.20 -11.18 30.32
CA TRP A 187 -4.54 -12.53 30.83
C TRP A 187 -6.05 -12.81 30.93
N GLN A 188 -6.91 -11.83 30.64
CA GLN A 188 -8.38 -11.98 30.73
C GLN A 188 -9.10 -12.13 29.38
N LYS A 189 -8.39 -12.49 28.30
CA LYS A 189 -9.00 -12.72 26.97
C LYS A 189 -8.83 -14.15 26.41
N THR A 190 -8.33 -15.09 27.20
CA THR A 190 -8.18 -16.50 26.81
C THR A 190 -8.75 -17.51 27.82
N ALA A 191 -9.61 -17.07 28.74
CA ALA A 191 -10.34 -17.97 29.65
C ALA A 191 -11.77 -17.47 29.90
N LEU A 192 -12.62 -17.55 28.88
CA LEU A 192 -14.08 -17.45 29.03
C LEU A 192 -14.79 -18.11 27.82
N ILE A 193 -14.34 -19.31 27.46
CA ILE A 193 -15.18 -20.32 26.79
C ILE A 193 -14.93 -21.64 27.54
N GLY A 194 -15.53 -21.76 28.71
CA GLY A 194 -15.40 -22.92 29.58
C GLY A 194 -16.16 -22.66 30.87
N ALA A 195 -17.27 -23.37 31.04
CA ALA A 195 -18.17 -23.38 32.19
C ALA A 195 -19.31 -22.33 32.21
N ILE A 196 -20.41 -22.63 31.49
CA ILE A 196 -21.74 -22.78 32.09
C ILE A 196 -22.45 -23.93 31.35
N SER A 197 -22.68 -25.04 32.07
CA SER A 197 -23.61 -26.10 31.65
C SER A 197 -24.97 -25.85 32.32
N GLY A 198 -26.04 -26.05 31.54
CA GLY A 198 -27.36 -26.44 32.04
C GLY A 198 -28.42 -25.34 32.03
N ASP A 199 -29.19 -25.23 30.95
CA ASP A 199 -30.50 -25.90 30.96
C ASP A 199 -31.02 -26.22 29.55
N LYS A 200 -31.82 -27.29 29.47
CA LYS A 200 -32.27 -27.99 28.25
C LYS A 200 -33.20 -27.14 27.35
N ALA A 201 -32.92 -27.11 26.04
CA ALA A 201 -33.96 -27.10 25.00
C ALA A 201 -33.39 -27.53 23.62
N ASP A 202 -33.79 -28.73 23.21
CA ASP A 202 -33.89 -29.34 21.87
C ASP A 202 -32.90 -28.95 20.73
N ASN A 203 -32.05 -29.91 20.35
CA ASN A 203 -31.11 -29.83 19.24
C ASN A 203 -31.75 -30.31 17.92
N ARG A 204 -31.90 -29.39 16.95
CA ARG A 204 -31.68 -29.68 15.53
C ARG A 204 -30.76 -28.60 14.95
N PRO A 205 -29.76 -28.93 14.13
CA PRO A 205 -28.91 -27.93 13.50
C PRO A 205 -29.74 -27.07 12.54
N GLN A 206 -29.97 -25.81 12.90
CA GLN A 206 -30.54 -24.81 11.99
C GLN A 206 -29.42 -24.20 11.14
N THR A 207 -29.60 -24.31 9.83
CA THR A 207 -28.88 -23.59 8.78
C THR A 207 -28.79 -22.10 9.12
N ILE A 208 -27.59 -21.54 9.21
CA ILE A 208 -27.42 -20.08 9.34
C ILE A 208 -27.76 -19.46 7.99
N THR A 209 -29.02 -19.07 7.83
CA THR A 209 -29.49 -18.21 6.75
C THR A 209 -28.98 -16.78 6.99
N ALA A 210 -28.65 -16.06 5.92
CA ALA A 210 -28.30 -14.64 5.94
C ALA A 210 -29.48 -13.79 6.45
N PRO A 211 -29.35 -13.13 7.63
CA PRO A 211 -29.59 -11.69 7.68
C PRO A 211 -28.84 -10.98 8.83
N GLN A 212 -27.65 -10.43 8.57
CA GLN A 212 -27.06 -9.32 9.36
C GLN A 212 -26.30 -8.28 8.48
N ILE A 213 -26.44 -8.32 7.15
CA ILE A 213 -25.81 -7.36 6.22
C ILE A 213 -26.68 -6.10 5.99
N ASN A 214 -27.93 -6.09 6.47
CA ASN A 214 -28.93 -5.11 6.02
C ASN A 214 -28.89 -3.72 6.67
N GLU A 215 -28.07 -3.47 7.70
CA GLU A 215 -28.02 -2.13 8.35
C GLU A 215 -26.90 -1.21 7.82
N ALA A 216 -25.92 -1.71 7.05
CA ALA A 216 -24.91 -0.89 6.37
C ALA A 216 -25.36 -0.40 4.96
N LEU A 217 -26.60 -0.68 4.57
CA LEU A 217 -27.08 -0.53 3.19
C LEU A 217 -27.82 0.79 2.87
N ASN A 218 -27.93 1.73 3.82
CA ASN A 218 -28.74 2.94 3.66
C ASN A 218 -27.97 4.24 3.29
N TYR A 219 -26.75 4.12 2.75
CA TYR A 219 -26.07 5.25 2.09
C TYR A 219 -26.62 5.44 0.66
N ASP A 220 -27.77 6.11 0.64
CA ASP A 220 -28.38 6.99 -0.35
C ASP A 220 -28.22 6.71 -1.86
N LYS A 221 -29.35 6.43 -2.50
CA LYS A 221 -29.51 6.45 -3.97
C LYS A 221 -29.28 7.86 -4.55
N ASP A 222 -29.35 8.94 -3.75
CA ASP A 222 -29.35 10.32 -4.22
C ASP A 222 -27.94 10.94 -4.45
N SER A 223 -26.88 10.22 -4.06
CA SER A 223 -25.50 10.70 -4.25
C SER A 223 -24.96 10.47 -5.67
N ILE A 224 -25.49 9.48 -6.41
CA ILE A 224 -25.00 9.11 -7.74
C ILE A 224 -25.62 10.02 -8.79
N LEU A 225 -24.78 10.71 -9.57
CA LEU A 225 -25.27 11.43 -10.74
C LEU A 225 -25.40 10.47 -11.93
N ARG A 226 -26.66 10.19 -12.28
CA ARG A 226 -27.04 9.26 -13.35
C ARG A 226 -26.88 9.92 -14.71
N VAL A 227 -26.36 9.18 -15.68
CA VAL A 227 -26.25 9.63 -17.09
C VAL A 227 -26.90 8.63 -18.03
N LYS A 228 -27.14 9.05 -19.28
CA LYS A 228 -27.67 8.17 -20.34
C LYS A 228 -26.57 7.61 -21.23
N GLU A 229 -25.49 8.36 -21.43
CA GLU A 229 -24.43 8.04 -22.38
C GLU A 229 -23.10 7.77 -21.68
N GLN A 230 -22.31 6.84 -22.24
CA GLN A 230 -21.01 6.45 -21.68
C GLN A 230 -19.99 7.59 -21.64
N LYS A 231 -20.02 8.48 -22.64
CA LYS A 231 -19.13 9.64 -22.76
C LYS A 231 -19.26 10.63 -21.60
N ASP A 232 -20.42 10.66 -20.94
CA ASP A 232 -20.70 11.55 -19.80
C ASP A 232 -20.25 10.94 -18.46
N SER A 233 -19.60 9.76 -18.46
CA SER A 233 -19.22 9.04 -17.25
C SER A 233 -18.18 9.76 -16.40
N LEU A 234 -17.20 10.42 -17.03
CA LEU A 234 -16.17 11.19 -16.34
C LEU A 234 -16.75 12.39 -15.56
N PRO A 235 -17.47 13.35 -16.20
CA PRO A 235 -18.02 14.49 -15.47
C PRO A 235 -19.03 14.06 -14.39
N ALA A 236 -19.82 13.01 -14.64
CA ALA A 236 -20.73 12.45 -13.64
C ALA A 236 -20.00 11.87 -12.41
N SER A 237 -18.92 11.13 -12.64
CA SER A 237 -18.13 10.52 -11.57
C SER A 237 -17.35 11.56 -10.77
N ILE A 238 -16.82 12.60 -11.43
CA ILE A 238 -16.19 13.75 -10.74
C ILE A 238 -17.19 14.41 -9.79
N MET A 239 -18.37 14.77 -10.30
CA MET A 239 -19.39 15.42 -9.49
C MET A 239 -19.90 14.52 -8.36
N THR A 240 -20.05 13.22 -8.62
CA THR A 240 -20.40 12.21 -7.59
C THR A 240 -19.32 12.15 -6.50
N LEU A 241 -18.04 12.17 -6.87
CA LEU A 241 -16.93 12.17 -5.92
C LEU A 241 -16.87 13.47 -5.09
N LEU A 242 -17.17 14.62 -5.70
CA LEU A 242 -17.26 15.90 -4.98
C LEU A 242 -18.45 15.93 -4.01
N LYS A 243 -19.59 15.30 -4.35
CA LYS A 243 -20.70 15.10 -3.41
C LYS A 243 -20.32 14.22 -2.21
N ILE A 244 -19.50 13.18 -2.40
CA ILE A 244 -18.97 12.37 -1.29
C ILE A 244 -18.14 13.24 -0.33
N TRP A 245 -17.43 14.21 -0.87
CA TRP A 245 -16.73 15.25 -0.11
C TRP A 245 -17.64 16.35 0.48
N LYS A 246 -18.97 16.20 0.35
CA LYS A 246 -20.00 17.14 0.81
C LYS A 246 -19.84 18.54 0.21
N VAL A 247 -19.34 18.62 -1.02
CA VAL A 247 -19.32 19.90 -1.77
C VAL A 247 -20.72 20.18 -2.28
N GLU A 248 -21.28 21.32 -1.88
CA GLU A 248 -22.59 21.78 -2.33
C GLU A 248 -22.47 22.56 -3.64
N PHE A 249 -23.32 22.24 -4.61
CA PHE A 249 -23.41 22.94 -5.89
C PHE A 249 -24.79 23.57 -6.05
N LEU A 250 -24.85 24.76 -6.64
CA LEU A 250 -26.11 25.44 -6.98
C LEU A 250 -26.96 24.63 -7.97
N LYS A 251 -26.30 23.85 -8.85
CA LYS A 251 -26.93 22.87 -9.75
C LYS A 251 -26.26 21.53 -9.54
N ASN A 252 -27.04 20.54 -9.11
CA ASN A 252 -26.61 19.17 -8.90
C ASN A 252 -26.71 18.34 -10.19
N ASP A 253 -26.09 18.81 -11.27
CA ASP A 253 -26.05 18.13 -12.56
C ASP A 253 -24.64 18.14 -13.17
N ILE A 254 -24.48 17.46 -14.30
CA ILE A 254 -23.19 17.37 -15.00
C ILE A 254 -22.88 18.59 -15.87
N SER A 255 -23.79 19.57 -15.99
CA SER A 255 -23.65 20.69 -16.93
C SER A 255 -22.41 21.55 -16.65
N LEU A 256 -21.98 21.59 -15.38
CA LEU A 256 -20.77 22.29 -14.95
C LEU A 256 -19.50 21.74 -15.61
N LEU A 257 -19.48 20.46 -15.98
CA LEU A 257 -18.29 19.76 -16.49
C LEU A 257 -18.48 19.13 -17.87
N LYS A 258 -19.71 18.84 -18.31
CA LYS A 258 -20.00 18.04 -19.52
C LYS A 258 -19.33 18.55 -20.78
N ASN A 259 -19.20 19.87 -20.92
CA ASN A 259 -18.62 20.51 -22.11
C ASN A 259 -17.16 20.96 -21.90
N ARG A 260 -16.55 20.61 -20.77
CA ARG A 260 -15.18 21.00 -20.43
C ARG A 260 -14.19 19.90 -20.82
N GLY A 261 -13.04 20.27 -21.35
CA GLY A 261 -11.93 19.35 -21.58
C GLY A 261 -11.34 18.82 -20.26
N GLU A 262 -10.58 17.73 -20.30
CA GLU A 262 -10.00 17.12 -19.09
C GLU A 262 -9.12 18.10 -18.29
N GLY A 263 -8.38 18.98 -18.97
CA GLY A 263 -7.59 20.04 -18.32
C GLY A 263 -8.44 21.04 -17.52
N GLU A 264 -9.53 21.52 -18.11
CA GLU A 264 -10.47 22.44 -17.45
C GLU A 264 -11.21 21.77 -16.29
N GLN A 265 -11.54 20.48 -16.41
CA GLN A 265 -12.13 19.71 -15.32
C GLN A 265 -11.16 19.57 -14.15
N LYS A 266 -9.87 19.33 -14.42
CA LYS A 266 -8.81 19.31 -13.38
C LYS A 266 -8.66 20.67 -12.70
N GLU A 267 -8.69 21.76 -13.47
CA GLU A 267 -8.62 23.11 -12.92
C GLU A 267 -9.84 23.46 -12.06
N PHE A 268 -11.04 23.05 -12.48
CA PHE A 268 -12.24 23.18 -11.66
C PHE A 268 -12.10 22.49 -10.29
N ILE A 269 -11.57 21.26 -10.26
CA ILE A 269 -11.32 20.52 -9.01
C ILE A 269 -10.30 21.27 -8.13
N ARG A 270 -9.22 21.80 -8.72
CA ARG A 270 -8.21 22.58 -7.99
C ARG A 270 -8.77 23.88 -7.41
N ASN A 271 -9.64 24.56 -8.14
CA ASN A 271 -10.30 25.79 -7.67
C ASN A 271 -11.23 25.55 -6.47
N LEU A 272 -11.69 24.31 -6.28
CA LEU A 272 -12.43 23.88 -5.08
C LEU A 272 -11.51 23.51 -3.89
N GLY A 273 -10.19 23.70 -4.04
CA GLY A 273 -9.18 23.42 -3.03
C GLY A 273 -8.77 21.95 -2.92
N PHE A 274 -9.00 21.15 -3.97
CA PHE A 274 -8.57 19.76 -4.04
C PHE A 274 -7.29 19.59 -4.86
N GLU A 275 -6.44 18.68 -4.41
CA GLU A 275 -5.36 18.11 -5.19
C GLU A 275 -5.79 16.80 -5.83
N ILE A 276 -5.13 16.47 -6.95
CA ILE A 276 -5.42 15.27 -7.72
C ILE A 276 -4.19 14.37 -7.66
N TYR A 277 -4.32 13.24 -6.97
CA TYR A 277 -3.32 12.19 -6.96
C TYR A 277 -3.66 11.15 -8.04
N LYS A 278 -2.73 10.90 -8.96
CA LYS A 278 -2.89 9.90 -10.01
C LYS A 278 -2.65 8.51 -9.43
N LEU A 279 -3.64 7.63 -9.55
CA LEU A 279 -3.49 6.23 -9.18
C LEU A 279 -2.86 5.46 -10.33
N ASP A 280 -1.58 5.10 -10.14
CA ASP A 280 -0.83 4.22 -11.05
C ASP A 280 -0.55 2.84 -10.42
N LYS A 281 -0.79 2.67 -9.11
CA LYS A 281 -0.55 1.43 -8.35
C LYS A 281 -1.82 0.98 -7.63
N SER A 282 -2.24 -0.26 -7.88
CA SER A 282 -3.45 -0.83 -7.25
C SER A 282 -3.35 -0.97 -5.74
N ASP A 283 -2.17 -1.27 -5.22
CA ASP A 283 -2.00 -1.62 -3.80
C ASP A 283 -2.08 -0.40 -2.87
N LEU A 284 -1.93 0.81 -3.41
CA LEU A 284 -2.02 2.04 -2.63
C LEU A 284 -3.47 2.43 -2.33
N ILE A 285 -4.46 1.93 -3.07
CA ILE A 285 -5.85 2.39 -2.92
C ILE A 285 -6.43 2.01 -1.55
N GLU A 286 -6.15 0.80 -1.07
CA GLU A 286 -6.59 0.28 0.22
C GLU A 286 -5.79 0.88 1.39
N LEU A 287 -4.54 1.28 1.11
CA LEU A 287 -3.64 1.90 2.07
C LEU A 287 -4.00 3.37 2.32
N LEU A 288 -4.16 4.15 1.24
CA LEU A 288 -4.54 5.56 1.29
C LEU A 288 -5.97 5.73 1.79
N ASP A 289 -6.84 4.75 1.53
CA ASP A 289 -8.21 4.70 2.04
C ASP A 289 -9.05 5.91 1.59
N TYR A 290 -8.85 6.43 0.38
CA TYR A 290 -9.67 7.51 -0.19
C TYR A 290 -10.66 6.99 -1.22
N PRO A 291 -11.90 7.53 -1.29
CA PRO A 291 -12.75 7.35 -2.46
C PRO A 291 -12.02 7.81 -3.72
N ALA A 292 -12.13 7.02 -4.78
CA ALA A 292 -11.32 7.20 -5.97
C ALA A 292 -12.18 7.18 -7.23
N LEU A 293 -11.83 8.02 -8.19
CA LEU A 293 -12.25 7.89 -9.57
C LEU A 293 -11.41 6.76 -10.20
N VAL A 294 -12.07 5.78 -10.79
CA VAL A 294 -11.37 4.64 -11.43
C VAL A 294 -11.89 4.42 -12.85
N ASN A 295 -10.98 4.08 -13.76
CA ASN A 295 -11.31 3.76 -15.13
C ASN A 295 -11.51 2.24 -15.29
N ILE A 296 -12.71 1.83 -15.67
CA ILE A 296 -13.05 0.43 -15.93
C ILE A 296 -13.30 0.20 -17.43
N SER A 297 -13.07 -1.04 -17.88
CA SER A 297 -13.28 -1.42 -19.28
C SER A 297 -14.76 -1.54 -19.62
N ARG A 298 -15.26 -0.80 -20.62
CA ARG A 298 -16.61 -1.01 -21.19
C ARG A 298 -16.64 -0.67 -22.68
N ASN A 299 -16.89 -1.67 -23.53
CA ASN A 299 -16.99 -1.51 -24.99
C ASN A 299 -15.78 -0.76 -25.62
N GLU A 300 -14.57 -1.09 -25.18
CA GLU A 300 -13.29 -0.52 -25.64
C GLU A 300 -13.02 0.96 -25.29
N GLU A 301 -14.06 1.77 -25.11
CA GLU A 301 -14.01 3.17 -24.68
C GLU A 301 -13.70 3.34 -23.18
N PRO A 302 -13.03 4.44 -22.76
CA PRO A 302 -12.79 4.73 -21.35
C PRO A 302 -14.10 4.99 -20.62
N TYR A 303 -14.28 4.33 -19.46
CA TYR A 303 -15.48 4.47 -18.65
C TYR A 303 -15.12 4.70 -17.19
N TYR A 304 -15.57 5.83 -16.65
CA TYR A 304 -15.21 6.23 -15.30
C TYR A 304 -16.34 5.95 -14.32
N VAL A 305 -15.95 5.44 -13.15
CA VAL A 305 -16.83 5.15 -12.02
C VAL A 305 -16.16 5.59 -10.72
N VAL A 306 -16.93 5.70 -9.64
CA VAL A 306 -16.38 6.03 -8.31
C VAL A 306 -16.29 4.77 -7.45
N LEU A 307 -15.08 4.42 -7.02
CA LEU A 307 -14.88 3.45 -5.95
C LEU A 307 -15.19 4.13 -4.60
N ARG A 308 -16.22 3.65 -3.92
CA ARG A 308 -16.71 4.23 -2.66
C ARG A 308 -16.25 3.47 -1.43
N GLN A 309 -16.13 2.15 -1.51
CA GLN A 309 -15.82 1.31 -0.35
C GLN A 309 -15.00 0.10 -0.77
N ILE A 310 -14.04 -0.29 0.06
CA ILE A 310 -13.41 -1.62 0.04
C ILE A 310 -13.44 -2.16 1.48
N ALA A 311 -14.25 -3.18 1.72
CA ALA A 311 -14.36 -3.82 3.02
C ALA A 311 -14.68 -5.32 2.86
N ASN A 312 -14.10 -6.17 3.72
CA ASN A 312 -14.35 -7.61 3.74
C ASN A 312 -14.20 -8.30 2.37
N GLY A 313 -13.22 -7.87 1.56
CA GLY A 313 -12.98 -8.43 0.23
C GLY A 313 -14.02 -8.01 -0.82
N ILE A 314 -14.82 -6.98 -0.54
CA ILE A 314 -15.87 -6.46 -1.42
C ILE A 314 -15.57 -5.00 -1.77
N ALA A 315 -15.67 -4.66 -3.05
CA ALA A 315 -15.59 -3.30 -3.57
C ALA A 315 -17.00 -2.78 -3.93
N VAL A 316 -17.34 -1.60 -3.42
CA VAL A 316 -18.59 -0.90 -3.76
C VAL A 316 -18.26 0.23 -4.74
N ILE A 317 -18.91 0.20 -5.89
CA ILE A 317 -18.72 1.14 -6.99
C ILE A 317 -20.02 1.91 -7.23
N LEU A 318 -19.90 3.20 -7.49
CA LEU A 318 -21.00 4.05 -7.94
C LEU A 318 -20.85 4.25 -9.45
N ASP A 319 -21.67 3.54 -10.22
CA ASP A 319 -21.69 3.53 -11.67
C ASP A 319 -22.74 4.55 -12.19
N PRO A 320 -22.35 5.56 -12.98
CA PRO A 320 -23.28 6.57 -13.51
C PRO A 320 -24.42 5.99 -14.38
N LEU A 321 -24.24 4.82 -15.02
CA LEU A 321 -25.23 4.19 -15.90
C LEU A 321 -26.03 3.08 -15.20
N LYS A 322 -25.44 2.33 -14.28
CA LYS A 322 -26.04 1.17 -13.59
C LYS A 322 -26.42 1.42 -12.12
N GLY A 323 -25.79 2.39 -11.47
CA GLY A 323 -26.08 2.81 -10.12
C GLY A 323 -25.06 2.20 -9.16
N ARG A 324 -25.46 1.97 -7.92
CA ARG A 324 -24.58 1.29 -6.97
C ARG A 324 -24.39 -0.17 -7.41
N ALA A 325 -23.15 -0.58 -7.59
CA ALA A 325 -22.76 -1.94 -7.92
C ALA A 325 -21.77 -2.46 -6.87
N THR A 326 -21.79 -3.77 -6.64
CA THR A 326 -20.92 -4.43 -5.66
C THR A 326 -20.19 -5.55 -6.39
N TYR A 327 -18.88 -5.61 -6.20
CA TYR A 327 -17.99 -6.60 -6.80
C TYR A 327 -17.16 -7.24 -5.69
N SER A 328 -16.78 -8.51 -5.85
CA SER A 328 -15.63 -9.00 -5.08
C SER A 328 -14.39 -8.18 -5.44
N LEU A 329 -13.43 -8.08 -4.52
CA LEU A 329 -12.19 -7.34 -4.74
C LEU A 329 -11.41 -7.91 -5.93
N VAL A 330 -11.49 -9.22 -6.16
CA VAL A 330 -10.88 -9.90 -7.31
C VAL A 330 -11.54 -9.45 -8.61
N GLU A 331 -12.87 -9.50 -8.70
CA GLU A 331 -13.61 -9.04 -9.89
C GLU A 331 -13.36 -7.56 -10.18
N PHE A 332 -13.34 -6.72 -9.14
CA PHE A 332 -13.02 -5.30 -9.29
C PHE A 332 -11.63 -5.09 -9.89
N ARG A 333 -10.61 -5.81 -9.38
CA ARG A 333 -9.24 -5.73 -9.89
C ARG A 333 -9.12 -6.18 -11.35
N LEU A 334 -9.97 -7.11 -11.81
CA LEU A 334 -10.00 -7.55 -13.21
C LEU A 334 -10.60 -6.50 -14.16
N ILE A 335 -11.61 -5.75 -13.71
CA ILE A 335 -12.26 -4.73 -14.55
C ILE A 335 -11.56 -3.37 -14.52
N TRP A 336 -10.72 -3.12 -13.50
CA TRP A 336 -9.99 -1.88 -13.35
C TRP A 336 -8.76 -1.85 -14.28
N ARG A 337 -8.71 -0.89 -15.21
CA ARG A 337 -7.60 -0.75 -16.18
C ARG A 337 -6.33 -0.13 -15.58
N GLY A 338 -6.20 -0.10 -14.26
CA GLY A 338 -5.03 0.44 -13.53
C GLY A 338 -4.94 1.97 -13.46
N GLY A 339 -5.78 2.70 -14.21
CA GLY A 339 -5.84 4.17 -14.15
C GLY A 339 -6.92 4.68 -13.21
N GLY A 340 -6.61 5.73 -12.45
CA GLY A 340 -7.57 6.42 -11.60
C GLY A 340 -7.04 7.73 -11.03
N ALA A 341 -7.87 8.39 -10.23
CA ALA A 341 -7.51 9.60 -9.52
C ALA A 341 -8.18 9.65 -8.14
N ILE A 342 -7.43 10.13 -7.15
CA ILE A 342 -7.94 10.46 -5.82
C ILE A 342 -8.00 11.98 -5.70
N PHE A 343 -9.13 12.49 -5.21
CA PHE A 343 -9.24 13.88 -4.79
C PHE A 343 -8.99 13.95 -3.29
N TRP A 344 -8.08 14.83 -2.89
CA TRP A 344 -7.72 15.01 -1.50
C TRP A 344 -7.42 16.48 -1.22
N LYS A 345 -7.43 16.87 0.05
CA LYS A 345 -7.07 18.24 0.45
C LYS A 345 -5.73 18.22 1.17
N LYS A 346 -4.83 19.13 0.77
CA LYS A 346 -3.58 19.38 1.48
C LYS A 346 -3.86 19.82 2.90
N ILE A 347 -2.92 19.49 3.78
CA ILE A 347 -2.87 20.09 5.11
C ILE A 347 -2.49 21.57 4.93
N GLU A 348 -3.31 22.46 5.45
CA GLU A 348 -3.05 23.90 5.43
C GLU A 348 -1.69 24.21 6.07
N GLY A 349 -0.93 25.10 5.41
CA GLY A 349 0.40 25.49 5.88
C GLY A 349 1.52 24.49 5.58
N ILE A 350 1.26 23.44 4.78
CA ILE A 350 2.28 22.50 4.34
C ILE A 350 2.19 22.31 2.81
N ASN A 351 3.22 22.73 2.08
CA ASN A 351 3.38 22.44 0.66
C ASN A 351 4.52 21.45 0.43
N LEU A 352 4.43 20.71 -0.68
CA LEU A 352 5.46 19.79 -1.12
C LEU A 352 6.20 20.38 -2.33
N PRO A 353 7.53 20.16 -2.46
CA PRO A 353 8.40 19.50 -1.48
C PRO A 353 8.69 20.42 -0.27
N ILE A 354 8.76 19.85 0.94
CA ILE A 354 9.19 20.60 2.12
C ILE A 354 10.71 20.81 2.03
N SER A 355 11.17 22.05 2.10
CA SER A 355 12.60 22.36 2.24
C SER A 355 13.06 22.06 3.67
N GLY A 356 14.18 21.35 3.79
CA GLY A 356 14.77 20.98 5.09
C GLY A 356 15.98 21.79 5.51
N ASP A 357 16.51 22.64 4.63
CA ASP A 357 17.82 23.28 4.82
C ASP A 357 17.80 24.39 5.88
N ASN A 358 16.64 25.03 6.07
CA ASN A 358 16.46 26.09 7.05
C ASN A 358 15.12 25.92 7.80
N PRO A 359 15.06 26.38 9.06
CA PRO A 359 13.81 26.43 9.82
C PRO A 359 12.69 27.13 9.05
N ASN A 360 11.54 26.47 8.90
CA ASN A 360 10.37 27.07 8.23
C ASN A 360 9.04 26.63 8.85
N SER A 361 7.98 27.38 8.54
CA SER A 361 6.66 27.19 9.10
C SER A 361 6.01 25.86 8.67
N GLU A 362 6.34 25.33 7.50
CA GLU A 362 5.78 24.07 7.00
C GLU A 362 6.30 22.89 7.82
N VAL A 363 7.60 22.88 8.13
CA VAL A 363 8.20 21.88 9.01
C VAL A 363 7.66 22.03 10.43
N MET A 364 7.48 23.26 10.94
CA MET A 364 6.86 23.47 12.25
C MET A 364 5.45 22.89 12.32
N ALA A 365 4.65 23.10 11.27
CA ALA A 365 3.30 22.54 11.17
C ALA A 365 3.34 21.00 11.15
N LEU A 366 4.24 20.40 10.36
CA LEU A 366 4.44 18.95 10.33
C LEU A 366 4.84 18.39 11.71
N GLN A 367 5.86 18.98 12.34
CA GLN A 367 6.33 18.58 13.68
C GLN A 367 5.21 18.70 14.71
N GLY A 368 4.40 19.78 14.65
CA GLY A 368 3.23 19.96 15.50
C GLY A 368 2.21 18.83 15.35
N ILE A 369 1.85 18.49 14.11
CA ILE A 369 0.90 17.40 13.83
C ILE A 369 1.44 16.04 14.29
N LEU A 370 2.72 15.77 14.05
CA LEU A 370 3.37 14.53 14.50
C LEU A 370 3.46 14.48 16.04
N LYS A 371 3.64 15.63 16.70
CA LYS A 371 3.67 15.75 18.16
C LYS A 371 2.30 15.51 18.78
N ASP A 372 1.24 16.08 18.21
CA ASP A 372 -0.15 15.84 18.63
C ASP A 372 -0.56 14.36 18.50
N LYS A 373 0.10 13.64 17.58
CA LYS A 373 -0.04 12.19 17.39
C LYS A 373 0.80 11.35 18.35
N GLY A 374 1.63 11.97 19.18
CA GLY A 374 2.56 11.30 20.09
C GLY A 374 3.74 10.61 19.39
N ILE A 375 4.06 11.00 18.16
CA ILE A 375 5.15 10.40 17.36
C ILE A 375 6.41 11.28 17.45
N TYR A 376 6.25 12.61 17.50
CA TYR A 376 7.38 13.54 17.60
C TYR A 376 7.65 13.97 19.05
N ALA A 377 8.79 13.54 19.60
CA ALA A 377 9.14 13.77 21.01
C ALA A 377 9.97 15.04 21.27
N ALA A 378 10.51 15.69 20.23
CA ALA A 378 11.42 16.82 20.38
C ALA A 378 10.69 18.18 20.46
N ARG A 379 11.48 19.26 20.60
CA ARG A 379 10.98 20.64 20.46
C ARG A 379 10.63 20.90 18.99
N ILE A 380 9.58 21.67 18.77
CA ILE A 380 9.22 22.19 17.45
C ILE A 380 10.18 23.35 17.17
N ASP A 381 11.03 23.17 16.18
CA ASP A 381 12.08 24.12 15.79
C ASP A 381 12.00 24.52 14.32
N GLY A 382 11.16 23.84 13.52
CA GLY A 382 11.01 24.09 12.09
C GLY A 382 12.14 23.52 11.24
N PHE A 383 13.10 22.82 11.84
CA PHE A 383 14.21 22.22 11.11
C PHE A 383 13.85 20.77 10.71
N TYR A 384 14.01 20.42 9.43
CA TYR A 384 13.78 19.04 8.98
C TYR A 384 15.01 18.17 9.28
N GLY A 385 15.36 18.09 10.57
CA GLY A 385 16.53 17.38 11.06
C GLY A 385 16.29 15.90 11.36
N PRO A 386 17.28 15.21 11.97
CA PRO A 386 17.22 13.78 12.24
C PRO A 386 16.00 13.33 13.04
N MET A 387 15.52 14.15 13.98
CA MET A 387 14.32 13.84 14.77
C MET A 387 13.04 13.90 13.93
N THR A 388 12.94 14.86 13.00
CA THR A 388 11.82 14.98 12.06
C THR A 388 11.83 13.80 11.09
N VAL A 389 12.99 13.48 10.50
CA VAL A 389 13.19 12.31 9.61
C VAL A 389 12.77 11.02 10.30
N LYS A 390 13.26 10.79 11.52
CA LYS A 390 12.91 9.61 12.33
C LYS A 390 11.41 9.52 12.58
N SER A 391 10.78 10.63 12.99
CA SER A 391 9.34 10.65 13.33
C SER A 391 8.47 10.44 12.09
N VAL A 392 8.87 10.97 10.93
CA VAL A 392 8.20 10.72 9.65
C VAL A 392 8.36 9.25 9.22
N SER A 393 9.57 8.69 9.37
CA SER A 393 9.86 7.29 9.08
C SER A 393 9.03 6.34 9.98
N GLU A 394 8.91 6.64 11.28
CA GLU A 394 8.05 5.91 12.22
C GLU A 394 6.57 6.01 11.84
N PHE A 395 6.10 7.19 11.43
CA PHE A 395 4.74 7.38 10.93
C PHE A 395 4.48 6.55 9.67
N GLN A 396 5.38 6.61 8.69
CA GLN A 396 5.29 5.82 7.46
C GLN A 396 5.22 4.33 7.75
N LEU A 397 6.12 3.82 8.60
CA LEU A 397 6.14 2.42 9.00
C LEU A 397 4.82 2.01 9.66
N LYS A 398 4.33 2.82 10.60
CA LYS A 398 3.05 2.57 11.32
C LYS A 398 1.85 2.47 10.38
N TRP A 399 1.90 3.18 9.25
CA TRP A 399 0.83 3.20 8.25
C TRP A 399 1.14 2.38 6.99
N GLY A 400 2.15 1.51 7.02
CA GLY A 400 2.47 0.59 5.93
C GLY A 400 3.08 1.24 4.67
N LEU A 401 3.59 2.46 4.78
CA LEU A 401 4.39 3.11 3.74
C LEU A 401 5.87 2.73 3.89
N ASN A 402 6.64 2.95 2.81
CA ASN A 402 8.10 2.82 2.87
C ASN A 402 8.66 3.90 3.82
N PRO A 403 9.42 3.52 4.87
CA PRO A 403 9.84 4.42 5.94
C PRO A 403 11.05 5.28 5.55
N THR A 404 10.93 6.06 4.48
CA THR A 404 12.00 6.90 3.90
C THR A 404 12.42 8.05 4.82
N GLY A 405 11.55 8.47 5.73
CA GLY A 405 11.73 9.67 6.56
C GLY A 405 11.57 10.99 5.80
N ASN A 406 11.30 10.93 4.49
CA ASN A 406 10.93 12.07 3.66
C ASN A 406 9.42 12.25 3.70
N PHE A 407 8.96 13.49 3.88
CA PHE A 407 7.54 13.80 3.82
C PHE A 407 7.09 13.89 2.35
N ASP A 408 6.61 12.77 1.80
CA ASP A 408 6.12 12.63 0.43
C ASP A 408 4.58 12.79 0.33
N ILE A 409 4.05 12.70 -0.90
CA ILE A 409 2.63 12.93 -1.18
C ILE A 409 1.77 11.88 -0.48
N GLU A 410 2.16 10.60 -0.54
CA GLU A 410 1.45 9.51 0.12
C GLU A 410 1.42 9.71 1.64
N THR A 411 2.55 10.11 2.23
CA THR A 411 2.63 10.45 3.66
C THR A 411 1.73 11.63 4.00
N HIS A 412 1.70 12.66 3.17
CA HIS A 412 0.84 13.84 3.34
C HIS A 412 -0.65 13.47 3.30
N MET A 413 -1.04 12.61 2.35
CA MET A 413 -2.40 12.12 2.19
C MET A 413 -2.87 11.28 3.39
N ILE A 414 -2.05 10.36 3.89
CA ILE A 414 -2.40 9.57 5.08
C ILE A 414 -2.44 10.46 6.33
N LEU A 415 -1.50 11.41 6.44
CA LEU A 415 -1.46 12.32 7.57
C LEU A 415 -2.72 13.21 7.62
N SER A 416 -3.17 13.73 6.47
CA SER A 416 -4.34 14.62 6.39
C SER A 416 -5.65 13.95 6.78
N LYS A 417 -5.82 12.64 6.50
CA LYS A 417 -6.97 11.85 6.95
C LYS A 417 -7.08 11.77 8.47
N ASN A 418 -5.95 11.77 9.16
CA ASN A 418 -5.87 11.47 10.56
C ASN A 418 -5.82 12.73 11.44
N ILE A 419 -6.10 13.91 10.90
CA ILE A 419 -6.16 15.15 11.69
C ILE A 419 -7.49 15.19 12.45
N ARG A 420 -7.44 15.41 13.77
CA ARG A 420 -8.64 15.48 14.61
C ARG A 420 -9.59 16.56 14.10
N GLY A 421 -10.89 16.24 14.03
CA GLY A 421 -11.94 17.19 13.67
C GLY A 421 -12.16 17.41 12.16
N LYS A 422 -11.32 16.84 11.27
CA LYS A 422 -11.57 16.86 9.82
C LYS A 422 -12.21 15.54 9.39
N ALA A 423 -13.48 15.59 8.99
CA ALA A 423 -14.16 14.45 8.40
C ALA A 423 -13.67 14.24 6.96
N VAL A 424 -12.75 13.28 6.77
CA VAL A 424 -12.26 12.88 5.45
C VAL A 424 -12.96 11.59 5.02
N PRO A 425 -13.59 11.54 3.83
CA PRO A 425 -14.18 10.32 3.31
C PRO A 425 -13.20 9.14 3.27
N GLY A 426 -13.67 7.94 3.59
CA GLY A 426 -12.86 6.71 3.61
C GLY A 426 -13.44 5.59 2.75
N LEU A 427 -12.59 4.66 2.29
CA LEU A 427 -13.04 3.39 1.68
C LEU A 427 -13.42 2.34 2.73
N LYS A 428 -12.89 2.44 3.95
CA LYS A 428 -13.16 1.49 5.04
C LYS A 428 -14.42 1.84 5.84
N ASN A 429 -15.01 3.02 5.61
CA ASN A 429 -16.15 3.58 6.37
C ASN A 429 -17.39 3.87 5.52
#